data_AF-A0A7K9RCY1-F1
#
_entry.id   AF-A0A7K9RCY1-F1
#
_cell.length_a   1.000
_cell.length_b   1.000
_cell.length_c   1.000
_cell.angle_alpha   90.00
_cell.angle_beta   90.00
_cell.angle_gamma   90.00
#
_symmetry.space_group_name_H-M   'P 1'
#
loop_
_entity.id
_entity.type
_entity.pdbx_description
1 polymer ?
#
loop_
_entity_poly.entity_id
_entity_poly.type
_entity_poly.pdbx_seq_one_letter_code
_entity_poly.pdbx_strand_id
1 'polypeptide(L)'
;GSSKAASLHWTGERAVSVLLLGLLPAAYLYPGPAVDYSLAAALTLHGHWGLGQVITDYVHGDVPIKVANVGLYVLSALTFAGLCHFNYHDVGICKAVAMLWSL
;
A
#
# COMPACT_ATOMS: atom_id res chain seq x y z
N GLY A 1 22.36 4.75 -23.20
CA GLY A 1 21.10 4.08 -23.59
C GLY A 1 19.94 4.72 -22.87
N SER A 2 18.73 4.70 -23.46
CA SER A 2 17.54 5.26 -22.81
C SER A 2 17.17 4.49 -21.53
N SER A 3 16.69 5.20 -20.50
CA SER A 3 16.27 4.60 -19.23
C SER A 3 14.97 3.81 -19.38
N LYS A 4 14.85 2.68 -18.69
CA LYS A 4 13.63 1.84 -18.64
C LYS A 4 12.77 2.07 -17.38
N ALA A 5 12.98 3.17 -16.67
CA ALA A 5 12.34 3.43 -15.37
C ALA A 5 10.81 3.37 -15.43
N ALA A 6 10.18 4.02 -16.42
CA ALA A 6 8.71 4.03 -16.55
C ALA A 6 8.13 2.63 -16.80
N SER A 7 8.74 1.84 -17.69
CA SER A 7 8.27 0.47 -17.96
C SER A 7 8.48 -0.46 -16.76
N LEU A 8 9.60 -0.30 -16.03
CA LEU A 8 9.85 -1.07 -14.81
C LEU A 8 8.87 -0.71 -13.70
N HIS A 9 8.53 0.58 -13.56
CA HIS A 9 7.52 1.03 -12.60
C HIS A 9 6.15 0.41 -12.91
N TRP A 10 5.72 0.44 -14.17
CA TRP A 10 4.47 -0.22 -14.61
C TRP A 10 4.46 -1.73 -14.29
N THR A 11 5.56 -2.44 -14.57
CA THR A 11 5.69 -3.86 -14.21
C THR A 11 5.62 -4.08 -12.71
N GLY A 12 6.25 -3.20 -11.92
CA GLY A 12 6.22 -3.23 -10.46
C GLY A 12 4.80 -3.09 -9.90
N GLU A 13 3.99 -2.17 -10.44
CA GLU A 13 2.58 -2.02 -10.05
C GLU A 13 1.79 -3.32 -10.27
N ARG A 14 1.99 -3.99 -11.41
CA ARG A 14 1.32 -5.26 -11.70
C ARG A 14 1.77 -6.37 -10.74
N ALA A 15 3.07 -6.44 -10.44
CA ALA A 15 3.62 -7.42 -9.51
C ALA A 15 3.04 -7.24 -8.10
N VAL A 16 2.99 -6.01 -7.58
CA VAL A 16 2.39 -5.73 -6.26
C VAL A 16 0.88 -5.99 -6.27
N SER A 17 0.20 -5.75 -7.39
CA SER A 17 -1.24 -6.07 -7.52
C SER A 17 -1.51 -7.58 -7.43
N VAL A 18 -0.70 -8.40 -8.11
CA VAL A 18 -0.80 -9.88 -8.02
C VAL A 18 -0.42 -10.38 -6.62
N LEU A 19 0.62 -9.79 -6.01
CA LEU A 19 0.99 -10.09 -4.63
C LEU A 19 -0.18 -9.82 -3.67
N LEU A 20 -0.77 -8.62 -3.74
CA LEU A 20 -1.89 -8.24 -2.89
C LEU A 20 -3.09 -9.17 -3.12
N LEU A 21 -3.40 -9.52 -4.37
CA LEU A 21 -4.45 -10.48 -4.71
C LEU A 21 -4.22 -11.84 -4.02
N GLY A 22 -2.97 -12.32 -3.96
CA GLY A 22 -2.61 -13.56 -3.27
C GLY A 22 -2.60 -13.43 -1.73
N LEU A 23 -2.27 -12.25 -1.20
CA LEU A 23 -2.24 -12.02 0.25
C LEU A 23 -3.63 -12.03 0.89
N LEU A 24 -4.69 -11.63 0.17
CA LEU A 24 -6.06 -11.66 0.71
C LEU A 24 -6.53 -13.08 1.11
N PRO A 25 -6.48 -14.11 0.25
CA PRO A 25 -6.81 -15.48 0.67
C PRO A 25 -5.78 -16.04 1.65
N ALA A 26 -4.49 -15.67 1.53
CA ALA A 26 -3.47 -16.10 2.49
C ALA A 26 -3.76 -15.56 3.91
N ALA A 27 -4.26 -14.34 4.03
CA ALA A 27 -4.66 -13.73 5.31
C ALA A 27 -5.82 -14.47 5.98
N TYR A 28 -6.75 -14.98 5.17
CA TYR A 28 -7.85 -15.80 5.67
C TYR A 28 -7.39 -17.19 6.12
N LEU A 29 -6.54 -17.85 5.32
CA LEU A 29 -6.12 -19.24 5.57
C LEU A 29 -4.98 -19.36 6.59
N TYR A 30 -4.07 -18.38 6.63
CA TYR A 30 -2.84 -18.40 7.42
C TYR A 30 -2.63 -17.06 8.15
N PRO A 31 -3.56 -16.65 9.04
CA PRO A 31 -3.42 -15.39 9.76
C PRO A 31 -2.20 -15.41 10.68
N GLY A 32 -1.45 -14.31 10.70
CA GLY A 32 -0.31 -14.14 11.59
C GLY A 32 0.65 -13.04 11.15
N PRO A 33 1.70 -12.75 11.94
CA PRO A 33 2.53 -11.55 11.79
C PRO A 33 3.15 -11.39 10.41
N ALA A 34 3.63 -12.47 9.79
CA ALA A 34 4.23 -12.41 8.47
C ALA A 34 3.23 -11.92 7.41
N VAL A 35 1.98 -12.38 7.48
CA VAL A 35 0.92 -11.94 6.57
C VAL A 35 0.45 -10.54 6.92
N ASP A 36 0.36 -10.19 8.21
CA ASP A 36 -0.01 -8.84 8.67
C ASP A 36 0.95 -7.76 8.15
N TYR A 37 2.28 -7.97 8.30
CA TYR A 37 3.26 -7.01 7.78
C TYR A 37 3.33 -7.01 6.26
N SER A 38 3.15 -8.17 5.61
CA SER A 38 3.09 -8.25 4.15
C SER A 38 1.86 -7.51 3.59
N LEU A 39 0.70 -7.64 4.24
CA LEU A 39 -0.50 -6.88 3.93
C LEU A 39 -0.29 -5.38 4.14
N ALA A 40 0.29 -4.97 5.27
CA ALA A 40 0.57 -3.57 5.54
C ALA A 40 1.45 -2.94 4.45
N ALA A 41 2.50 -3.65 4.02
CA ALA A 41 3.39 -3.20 2.95
C ALA A 41 2.68 -3.16 1.59
N ALA A 42 2.02 -4.26 1.20
CA ALA A 42 1.39 -4.39 -0.11
C ALA A 42 0.21 -3.42 -0.27
N LEU A 43 -0.67 -3.29 0.73
CA LEU A 43 -1.78 -2.33 0.72
C LEU A 43 -1.28 -0.90 0.58
N THR A 44 -0.28 -0.52 1.39
CA THR A 44 0.23 0.86 1.38
C THR A 44 0.94 1.20 0.08
N LEU A 45 1.78 0.29 -0.44
CA LEU A 45 2.51 0.52 -1.69
C LEU A 45 1.57 0.52 -2.91
N HIS A 46 0.63 -0.43 -2.97
CA HIS A 46 -0.39 -0.47 -4.03
C HIS A 46 -1.22 0.81 -4.05
N GLY A 47 -1.69 1.25 -2.87
CA GLY A 47 -2.44 2.50 -2.72
C GLY A 47 -1.61 3.74 -3.08
N HIS A 48 -0.33 3.79 -2.67
CA HIS A 48 0.57 4.91 -2.98
C HIS A 48 0.74 5.08 -4.50
N TRP A 49 1.06 4.01 -5.23
CA TRP A 49 1.19 4.12 -6.69
C TRP A 49 -0.15 4.38 -7.38
N GLY A 50 -1.24 3.77 -6.92
CA GLY A 50 -2.58 4.03 -7.46
C GLY A 50 -2.99 5.50 -7.33
N LEU A 51 -2.81 6.10 -6.16
CA LEU A 51 -3.06 7.53 -5.95
C LEU A 51 -2.05 8.41 -6.71
N GLY A 52 -0.81 7.95 -6.89
CA GLY A 52 0.18 8.63 -7.72
C GLY A 52 -0.27 8.77 -9.18
N GLN A 53 -0.93 7.75 -9.73
CA GLN A 53 -1.55 7.85 -11.07
C GLN A 53 -2.69 8.87 -11.08
N VAL A 54 -3.58 8.85 -10.07
CA VAL A 54 -4.67 9.84 -9.94
C VAL A 54 -4.12 11.27 -9.87
N ILE A 55 -3.05 11.52 -9.10
CA ILE A 55 -2.41 12.84 -9.03
C ILE A 55 -1.86 13.23 -10.42
N THR A 56 -1.19 12.29 -11.10
CA THR A 56 -0.63 12.52 -12.44
C THR A 56 -1.71 12.88 -13.46
N ASP A 57 -2.88 12.23 -13.39
CA ASP A 57 -3.97 12.42 -14.36
C ASP A 57 -4.76 13.72 -14.13
N TYR A 58 -4.89 14.17 -12.88
CA TYR A 58 -5.87 15.21 -12.54
C TYR A 58 -5.30 16.47 -11.88
N VAL A 59 -4.10 16.42 -11.29
CA VAL A 59 -3.47 17.61 -10.70
C VAL A 59 -2.57 18.26 -11.74
N HIS A 60 -2.84 19.52 -12.05
CA HIS A 60 -2.15 20.25 -13.12
C HIS A 60 -1.29 21.38 -12.57
N GLY A 61 -0.14 21.60 -13.19
CA GLY A 61 0.82 22.65 -12.83
C GLY A 61 1.93 22.17 -11.90
N ASP A 62 3.14 22.71 -12.10
CA ASP A 62 4.36 22.22 -11.45
C ASP A 62 4.32 22.30 -9.92
N VAL A 63 3.74 23.38 -9.37
CA VAL A 63 3.65 23.57 -7.92
C VAL A 63 2.58 22.67 -7.30
N PRO A 64 1.31 22.66 -7.78
CA PRO A 64 0.30 21.73 -7.28
C PRO A 64 0.72 20.25 -7.34
N ILE A 65 1.35 19.81 -8.43
CA ILE A 65 1.82 18.42 -8.58
C ILE A 65 2.85 18.07 -7.50
N LYS A 66 3.84 18.94 -7.24
CA LYS A 66 4.85 18.71 -6.21
C LYS A 66 4.23 18.65 -4.82
N VAL A 67 3.32 19.57 -4.50
CA VAL A 67 2.65 19.61 -3.20
C VAL A 67 1.79 18.35 -3.00
N ALA A 68 1.02 17.95 -4.01
CA ALA A 68 0.19 16.75 -3.96
C ALA A 68 1.05 15.48 -3.76
N ASN A 69 2.17 15.35 -4.47
CA ASN A 69 3.08 14.22 -4.31
C ASN A 69 3.75 14.20 -2.92
N VAL A 70 4.17 15.35 -2.37
CA VAL A 70 4.70 15.41 -1.00
C VAL A 70 3.63 14.99 0.01
N GLY A 71 2.40 15.47 -0.15
CA GLY A 71 1.27 15.07 0.68
C GLY A 71 1.01 13.56 0.60
N LEU A 72 1.07 12.98 -0.61
CA LEU A 72 0.92 11.54 -0.82
C LEU A 72 2.05 10.74 -0.15
N TYR A 73 3.30 11.19 -0.21
CA TYR A 73 4.41 10.55 0.50
C TYR A 73 4.22 10.58 2.02
N VAL A 74 3.83 11.73 2.58
CA VAL A 74 3.56 11.85 4.02
C VAL A 74 2.40 10.93 4.43
N LEU A 75 1.31 10.94 3.66
CA LEU A 75 0.16 10.07 3.91
C LEU A 75 0.57 8.60 3.89
N SER A 76 1.26 8.14 2.85
CA SER A 76 1.67 6.74 2.73
C SER A 76 2.68 6.33 3.82
N ALA A 77 3.62 7.21 4.19
CA ALA A 77 4.56 6.93 5.26
C ALA A 77 3.86 6.79 6.62
N LEU A 78 2.93 7.69 6.94
CA LEU A 78 2.14 7.62 8.17
C LEU A 78 1.22 6.40 8.19
N THR A 79 0.58 6.08 7.06
CA THR A 79 -0.26 4.87 6.94
C THR A 79 0.57 3.61 7.17
N PHE A 80 1.71 3.46 6.51
CA PHE A 80 2.55 2.28 6.69
C PHE A 80 3.07 2.17 8.13
N ALA A 81 3.56 3.28 8.70
CA ALA A 81 4.03 3.32 10.08
C ALA A 81 2.91 2.98 11.07
N GLY A 82 1.70 3.53 10.86
CA GLY A 82 0.52 3.26 11.67
C GLY A 82 0.09 1.79 11.60
N LEU A 83 0.08 1.18 10.42
CA LEU A 83 -0.23 -0.24 10.25
C LEU A 83 0.84 -1.14 10.88
N CYS A 84 2.12 -0.80 10.74
CA CYS A 84 3.20 -1.52 11.40
C CYS A 84 3.13 -1.37 12.92
N HIS A 85 2.83 -0.19 13.43
CA HIS A 85 2.61 0.04 14.85
C HIS A 85 1.43 -0.77 15.37
N PHE A 86 0.30 -0.79 14.65
CA PHE A 86 -0.86 -1.61 14.97
C PHE A 86 -0.55 -3.11 14.98
N ASN A 87 0.22 -3.59 14.00
CA ASN A 87 0.68 -4.98 13.96
C ASN A 87 1.66 -5.35 15.07
N TYR A 88 2.41 -4.39 15.61
CA TYR A 88 3.40 -4.64 16.65
C TYR A 88 2.86 -4.49 18.07
N HIS A 89 2.03 -3.46 18.30
CA HIS A 89 1.56 -3.05 19.61
C HIS A 89 0.09 -3.39 19.90
N ASP A 90 -0.64 -3.91 18.90
CA ASP A 90 -2.04 -4.28 19.01
C ASP A 90 -2.27 -5.68 18.38
N VAL A 91 -3.53 -6.06 18.17
CA VAL A 91 -3.93 -7.40 17.71
C VAL A 91 -3.47 -7.76 16.29
N GLY A 92 -3.08 -6.79 15.46
CA GLY A 92 -2.70 -6.99 14.07
C GLY A 92 -3.89 -7.09 13.09
N ILE A 93 -3.63 -6.78 11.82
CA ILE A 93 -4.66 -6.59 10.78
C ILE A 93 -5.61 -7.79 10.66
N CYS A 94 -5.08 -8.99 10.47
CA CYS A 94 -5.87 -10.21 10.27
C CYS A 94 -6.80 -10.47 11.47
N LYS A 95 -6.27 -10.37 12.69
CA LYS A 95 -7.07 -10.61 13.90
C LYS A 95 -8.08 -9.49 14.14
N ALA A 96 -7.72 -8.24 13.87
CA ALA A 96 -8.62 -7.10 13.97
C ALA A 96 -9.84 -7.27 13.08
N VAL A 97 -9.65 -7.66 11.82
CA VAL A 97 -10.75 -7.93 10.88
C VAL A 97 -11.61 -9.09 11.39
N ALA A 98 -11.00 -10.17 11.89
CA ALA A 98 -11.76 -11.30 12.43
C ALA A 98 -12.60 -10.92 13.66
N MET A 99 -12.05 -10.09 14.56
CA MET A 99 -12.78 -9.57 15.73
C MET A 99 -13.92 -8.66 15.30
N LEU A 100 -13.67 -7.74 14.35
CA LEU A 100 -14.69 -6.85 13.80
C LEU A 100 -15.85 -7.63 13.18
N TRP A 101 -15.56 -8.73 12.47
CA TRP A 101 -16.57 -9.57 11.82
C TRP A 101 -17.34 -10.49 12.79
N SER A 102 -16.94 -10.53 14.06
CA SER A 102 -17.62 -11.27 15.13
C SER A 102 -18.51 -10.40 16.02
N LEU A 103 -18.64 -9.10 15.69
CA LEU A 103 -19.60 -8.17 16.30
C LEU A 103 -21.02 -8.45 15.82
#